data_AF-A0A661P7B4-F1
#
_entry.id   AF-A0A661P7B4-F1
#
_cell.length_a   1.000
_cell.length_b   1.000
_cell.length_c   1.000
_cell.angle_alpha   90.00
_cell.angle_beta   90.00
_cell.angle_gamma   90.00
#
_symmetry.space_group_name_H-M   'P 1'
#
loop_
_entity.id
_entity.type
_entity.pdbx_description
1 polymer ?
#
loop_
_entity_poly.entity_id
_entity_poly.type
_entity_poly.pdbx_seq_one_letter_code
_entity_poly.pdbx_strand_id
1 'polypeptide(L)'
;MPAQDPSGGAVYYVEFDTAPNLEACLRDGKGNKIDLTGSEVTISVAFAMPRGSYYTSPRDQIVLRSPCVVDADQTEEGRRGWVAWTPGTEVGLDALTPPGQFLYQFEVTYPSGGVQTIPANTYLPMVIKTKVGGRAYNAPPPTE
;
A
#
# COMPACT_ATOMS: atom_id res chain seq x y z
N MET A 1 -3.81 -7.01 19.03
CA MET A 1 -2.89 -7.49 17.97
C MET A 1 -1.93 -6.36 17.68
N PRO A 2 -0.62 -6.58 17.47
CA PRO A 2 0.31 -5.48 17.33
C PRO A 2 0.03 -4.74 16.02
N ALA A 3 -0.37 -3.48 16.13
CA ALA A 3 -0.47 -2.55 15.02
C ALA A 3 0.90 -2.48 14.33
N GLN A 4 0.93 -2.69 13.01
CA GLN A 4 2.15 -2.49 12.24
C GLN A 4 2.49 -1.01 12.31
N ASP A 5 3.51 -0.65 13.08
CA ASP A 5 4.09 0.69 13.05
C ASP A 5 4.79 0.87 11.68
N PRO A 6 4.27 1.70 10.75
CA PRO A 6 4.86 1.85 9.43
C PRO A 6 6.13 2.72 9.47
N SER A 7 6.73 2.92 10.65
CA SER A 7 8.01 3.61 10.84
C SER A 7 9.17 2.84 10.17
N GLY A 8 9.19 2.81 8.84
CA GLY A 8 10.32 2.39 8.00
C GLY A 8 10.40 0.89 7.64
N GLY A 9 9.50 0.03 8.11
CA GLY A 9 9.48 -1.39 7.78
C GLY A 9 8.78 -1.71 6.46
N ALA A 10 9.27 -2.70 5.72
CA ALA A 10 8.54 -3.24 4.57
C ALA A 10 7.28 -3.98 5.04
N VAL A 11 6.15 -3.75 4.36
CA VAL A 11 4.91 -4.51 4.61
C VAL A 11 4.95 -5.80 3.81
N TYR A 12 4.50 -6.90 4.43
CA TYR A 12 4.53 -8.22 3.81
C TYR A 12 3.13 -8.75 3.59
N TYR A 13 2.86 -9.19 2.37
CA TYR A 13 1.64 -9.86 1.95
C TYR A 13 1.96 -11.21 1.34
N VAL A 14 0.96 -12.08 1.28
CA VAL A 14 0.96 -13.28 0.46
C VAL A 14 0.09 -13.03 -0.77
N GLU A 15 0.48 -13.60 -1.90
CA GLU A 15 -0.27 -13.51 -3.14
C GLU A 15 -1.73 -13.96 -2.94
N PHE A 16 -2.68 -13.17 -3.43
CA PHE A 16 -4.14 -13.34 -3.24
C PHE A 16 -4.65 -13.24 -1.80
N ASP A 17 -3.79 -12.91 -0.84
CA ASP A 17 -4.22 -12.69 0.53
C ASP A 17 -4.81 -11.29 0.68
N THR A 18 -5.97 -11.21 1.32
CA THR A 18 -6.67 -9.94 1.58
C THR A 18 -6.57 -9.54 3.05
N ALA A 19 -5.89 -10.33 3.88
CA ALA A 19 -5.69 -10.07 5.30
C ALA A 19 -4.21 -10.20 5.71
N PRO A 20 -3.74 -9.45 6.72
CA PRO A 20 -4.45 -8.37 7.43
C PRO A 20 -4.50 -7.06 6.62
N ASN A 21 -5.35 -6.13 7.05
CA ASN A 21 -5.40 -4.79 6.49
C ASN A 21 -4.04 -4.07 6.64
N LEU A 22 -3.69 -3.25 5.66
CA LEU A 22 -2.61 -2.29 5.78
C LEU A 22 -3.11 -1.13 6.62
N GLU A 23 -2.66 -1.04 7.86
CA GLU A 23 -2.92 0.11 8.73
C GLU A 23 -1.72 1.05 8.71
N ALA A 24 -1.96 2.33 8.47
CA ALA A 24 -0.92 3.35 8.47
C ALA A 24 -1.38 4.64 9.13
N CYS A 25 -0.47 5.26 9.88
CA CYS A 25 -0.67 6.59 10.45
C CYS A 25 0.00 7.64 9.55
N LEU A 26 -0.80 8.41 8.82
CA LEU A 26 -0.35 9.48 7.94
C LEU A 26 0.13 10.68 8.75
N ARG A 27 1.35 11.12 8.45
CA ARG A 27 2.02 12.24 9.11
C ARG A 27 2.45 13.30 8.11
N ASP A 28 2.48 14.54 8.57
CA ASP A 28 2.98 15.68 7.80
C ASP A 28 4.51 15.63 7.66
N GLY A 29 5.07 16.54 6.86
CA GLY A 29 6.53 16.66 6.69
C GLY A 29 7.29 17.05 7.97
N LYS A 30 6.58 17.34 9.06
CA LYS A 30 7.14 17.64 10.40
C LYS A 30 6.97 16.46 11.37
N GLY A 31 6.35 15.36 10.94
CA GLY A 31 6.09 14.16 11.75
C GLY A 31 4.82 14.22 12.60
N ASN A 32 4.00 15.26 12.48
CA ASN A 32 2.72 15.39 13.18
C ASN A 32 1.63 14.60 12.46
N LYS A 33 0.69 14.06 13.22
CA LYS A 33 -0.49 13.35 12.67
C LYS A 33 -1.36 14.33 11.88
N ILE A 34 -1.79 13.92 10.70
CA ILE A 34 -2.66 14.73 9.84
C ILE A 34 -4.12 14.49 10.21
N ASP A 35 -4.92 15.54 10.14
CA ASP A 35 -6.38 15.42 10.22
C ASP A 35 -6.96 14.99 8.87
N LEU A 36 -7.62 13.84 8.85
CA LEU A 36 -8.23 13.28 7.66
C LEU A 36 -9.77 13.45 7.66
N THR A 37 -10.31 14.28 8.55
CA THR A 37 -11.76 14.48 8.66
C THR A 37 -12.36 14.97 7.34
N GLY A 38 -13.21 14.15 6.73
CA GLY A 38 -13.86 14.43 5.45
C GLY A 38 -12.94 14.31 4.23
N SER A 39 -11.68 13.88 4.41
CA SER A 39 -10.73 13.67 3.33
C SER A 39 -10.95 12.29 2.69
N GLU A 40 -10.74 12.20 1.38
CA GLU A 40 -10.66 10.93 0.68
C GLU A 40 -9.21 10.49 0.63
N VAL A 41 -8.94 9.23 0.99
CA VAL A 41 -7.59 8.67 0.94
C VAL A 41 -7.58 7.51 -0.04
N THR A 42 -6.61 7.52 -0.94
CA THR A 42 -6.39 6.43 -1.90
C THR A 42 -4.96 5.94 -1.84
N ILE A 43 -4.76 4.66 -2.13
CA ILE A 43 -3.45 4.03 -2.22
C ILE A 43 -3.15 3.66 -3.67
N SER A 44 -1.89 3.77 -4.05
CA SER A 44 -1.36 3.16 -5.26
C SER A 44 -0.16 2.27 -4.94
N VAL A 45 -0.02 1.17 -5.67
CA VAL A 45 1.05 0.17 -5.50
C VAL A 45 1.67 -0.15 -6.85
N ALA A 46 2.99 0.02 -6.94
CA ALA A 46 3.79 -0.14 -8.15
C ALA A 46 5.00 -1.05 -7.90
N PHE A 47 5.58 -1.65 -8.94
CA PHE A 47 6.78 -2.47 -8.79
C PHE A 47 7.97 -1.67 -8.24
N ALA A 48 8.70 -2.24 -7.27
CA ALA A 48 9.97 -1.70 -6.79
C ALA A 48 11.06 -2.01 -7.82
N MET A 49 11.48 -1.02 -8.59
CA MET A 49 12.57 -1.21 -9.56
C MET A 49 13.94 -1.18 -8.86
N PRO A 50 14.86 -2.11 -9.17
CA PRO A 50 16.26 -1.91 -8.84
C PRO A 50 16.78 -0.71 -9.65
N ARG A 51 17.48 0.22 -8.98
CA ARG A 51 18.23 1.29 -9.65
C ARG A 51 19.24 0.65 -10.62
N GLY A 52 18.93 0.59 -11.92
CA GLY A 52 19.92 0.26 -12.96
C GLY A 52 19.55 -0.77 -14.02
N SER A 53 18.35 -1.37 -14.03
CA SER A 53 17.95 -2.32 -15.08
C SER A 53 16.68 -1.85 -15.79
N TYR A 54 16.82 -1.45 -17.06
CA TYR A 54 15.71 -0.98 -17.90
C TYR A 54 14.87 -2.15 -18.40
N TYR A 55 13.56 -2.11 -18.14
CA TYR A 55 12.53 -2.42 -19.14
C TYR A 55 11.38 -1.42 -18.99
N THR A 56 10.64 -1.25 -20.07
CA THR A 56 9.67 -0.20 -20.42
C THR A 56 8.67 0.16 -19.31
N SER A 57 8.72 1.45 -18.91
CA SER A 57 7.74 2.20 -18.11
C SER A 57 7.69 1.96 -16.59
N PRO A 58 8.05 2.97 -15.77
CA PRO A 58 7.76 3.11 -14.33
C PRO A 58 6.28 3.08 -13.91
N ARG A 59 5.39 2.55 -14.75
CA ARG A 59 3.92 2.70 -14.67
C ARG A 59 3.15 1.40 -14.51
N ASP A 60 3.80 0.24 -14.49
CA ASP A 60 3.06 -0.99 -14.23
C ASP A 60 2.67 -1.00 -12.74
N GLN A 61 1.45 -0.57 -12.48
CA GLN A 61 0.86 -0.52 -11.16
C GLN A 61 -0.03 -1.74 -11.01
N ILE A 62 0.18 -2.49 -9.94
CA ILE A 62 -0.72 -3.60 -9.59
C ILE A 62 -1.96 -3.08 -8.87
N VAL A 63 -1.90 -1.85 -8.34
CA VAL A 63 -3.01 -1.10 -7.75
C VAL A 63 -2.91 0.34 -8.24
N LEU A 64 -3.83 0.77 -9.10
CA LEU A 64 -3.80 2.13 -9.66
C LEU A 64 -4.25 3.19 -8.65
N ARG A 65 -5.42 2.98 -8.08
CA ARG A 65 -6.06 3.88 -7.11
C ARG A 65 -7.14 3.10 -6.38
N SER A 66 -6.85 2.70 -5.15
CA SER A 66 -7.80 1.96 -4.31
C SER A 66 -8.19 2.83 -3.10
N PRO A 67 -9.48 2.91 -2.73
CA PRO A 67 -9.92 3.67 -1.59
C PRO A 67 -9.43 3.04 -0.28
N CYS A 68 -8.96 3.91 0.62
CA CYS A 68 -8.63 3.54 2.00
C CYS A 68 -9.78 3.94 2.91
N VAL A 69 -10.03 3.13 3.94
CA VAL A 69 -10.96 3.45 5.02
C VAL A 69 -10.23 4.36 6.01
N VAL A 70 -10.73 5.59 6.16
CA VAL A 70 -10.25 6.53 7.17
C VAL A 70 -10.91 6.18 8.51
N ASP A 71 -10.12 6.17 9.59
CA ASP A 71 -10.66 5.92 10.93
C ASP A 71 -11.71 7.00 11.29
N ALA A 72 -12.84 6.62 11.88
CA ALA A 72 -13.91 7.57 12.20
C ALA A 72 -13.51 8.55 13.32
N ASP A 73 -12.61 8.13 14.22
CA ASP A 73 -12.23 8.86 15.42
C ASP A 73 -11.03 9.79 15.16
N GLN A 74 -11.11 10.62 14.11
CA GLN A 74 -10.04 11.58 13.76
C GLN A 74 -9.83 12.69 14.82
N THR A 75 -10.79 12.86 15.72
CA THR A 75 -10.75 13.84 16.82
C THR A 75 -9.90 13.37 18.00
N GLU A 76 -9.68 12.06 18.15
CA GLU A 76 -8.82 11.52 19.19
C GLU A 76 -7.36 11.53 18.76
N GLU A 77 -6.48 12.06 19.62
CA GLU A 77 -5.05 12.16 19.32
C GLU A 77 -4.40 10.79 19.05
N GLY A 78 -4.97 9.70 19.57
CA GLY A 78 -4.55 8.33 19.29
C GLY A 78 -4.81 7.87 17.86
N ARG A 79 -5.99 8.22 17.32
CA ARG A 79 -6.60 7.70 16.08
C ARG A 79 -6.54 8.68 14.90
N ARG A 80 -6.16 9.94 15.16
CA ARG A 80 -5.89 10.94 14.13
C ARG A 80 -4.87 10.46 13.11
N GLY A 81 -5.18 10.61 11.83
CA GLY A 81 -4.31 10.27 10.71
C GLY A 81 -4.24 8.78 10.40
N TRP A 82 -4.97 7.92 11.10
CA TRP A 82 -5.01 6.49 10.81
C TRP A 82 -5.91 6.18 9.62
N VAL A 83 -5.38 5.35 8.73
CA VAL A 83 -6.07 4.80 7.56
C VAL A 83 -5.84 3.30 7.48
N ALA A 84 -6.81 2.59 6.96
CA ALA A 84 -6.74 1.17 6.69
C ALA A 84 -7.05 0.89 5.21
N TRP A 85 -6.22 0.08 4.56
CA TRP A 85 -6.48 -0.43 3.23
C TRP A 85 -6.59 -1.95 3.26
N THR A 86 -7.63 -2.48 2.64
CA THR A 86 -7.84 -3.93 2.48
C THR A 86 -7.62 -4.28 1.00
N PRO A 87 -6.59 -5.04 0.65
CA PRO A 87 -6.38 -5.48 -0.72
C PRO A 87 -7.55 -6.33 -1.22
N GLY A 88 -7.86 -6.26 -2.51
CA GLY A 88 -8.87 -7.09 -3.16
C GLY A 88 -10.33 -6.75 -2.84
N THR A 89 -10.62 -5.62 -2.18
CA THR A 89 -12.00 -5.15 -1.99
C THR A 89 -12.62 -4.59 -3.26
N GLU A 90 -11.81 -4.06 -4.18
CA GLU A 90 -12.27 -3.65 -5.50
C GLU A 90 -12.13 -4.79 -6.52
N VAL A 91 -13.22 -5.04 -7.24
CA VAL A 91 -13.32 -6.15 -8.19
C VAL A 91 -12.31 -5.97 -9.33
N GLY A 92 -11.26 -6.79 -9.31
CA GLY A 92 -10.33 -6.97 -10.44
C GLY A 92 -9.18 -5.96 -10.56
N LEU A 93 -9.03 -5.02 -9.63
CA LEU A 93 -7.98 -3.97 -9.69
C LEU A 93 -6.99 -3.99 -8.52
N ASP A 94 -7.31 -4.67 -7.42
CA ASP A 94 -6.50 -4.64 -6.18
C ASP A 94 -5.92 -6.00 -5.79
N ALA A 95 -5.82 -6.93 -6.74
CA ALA A 95 -5.27 -8.24 -6.45
C ALA A 95 -3.77 -8.12 -6.19
N LEU A 96 -3.31 -8.63 -5.04
CA LEU A 96 -1.89 -8.71 -4.68
C LEU A 96 -1.18 -9.78 -5.52
N THR A 97 -1.02 -9.50 -6.80
CA THR A 97 -0.41 -10.37 -7.79
C THR A 97 0.25 -9.52 -8.88
N PRO A 98 1.41 -9.93 -9.42
CA PRO A 98 2.21 -11.11 -9.05
C PRO A 98 3.00 -10.91 -7.74
N PRO A 99 3.61 -11.96 -7.19
CA PRO A 99 4.57 -11.83 -6.08
C PRO A 99 5.82 -11.07 -6.52
N GLY A 100 6.43 -10.31 -5.62
CA GLY A 100 7.55 -9.43 -5.91
C GLY A 100 7.79 -8.36 -4.84
N GLN A 101 8.69 -7.43 -5.16
CA GLN A 101 8.92 -6.22 -4.37
C GLN A 101 8.17 -5.06 -5.00
N PHE A 102 7.52 -4.27 -4.17
CA PHE A 102 6.62 -3.19 -4.54
C PHE A 102 6.91 -1.94 -3.70
N LEU A 103 6.43 -0.83 -4.21
CA LEU A 103 6.42 0.47 -3.58
C LEU A 103 4.98 0.98 -3.55
N TYR A 104 4.56 1.54 -2.42
CA TYR A 104 3.24 2.12 -2.28
C TYR A 104 3.31 3.54 -1.73
N GLN A 105 2.25 4.30 -1.98
CA GLN A 105 2.07 5.66 -1.47
C GLN A 105 0.57 5.92 -1.23
N PHE A 106 0.28 6.88 -0.35
CA PHE A 106 -1.07 7.37 -0.14
C PHE A 106 -1.25 8.73 -0.81
N GLU A 107 -2.39 8.94 -1.46
CA GLU A 107 -2.87 10.23 -1.95
C GLU A 107 -4.08 10.64 -1.11
N VAL A 108 -4.00 11.81 -0.49
CA VAL A 108 -5.07 12.41 0.30
C VAL A 108 -5.67 13.57 -0.49
N THR A 109 -6.97 13.50 -0.75
CA THR A 109 -7.76 14.59 -1.30
C THR A 109 -8.55 15.23 -0.17
N TYR A 110 -8.21 16.48 0.18
CA TYR A 110 -8.88 17.23 1.22
C TYR A 110 -10.24 17.77 0.75
N PRO A 111 -11.20 18.05 1.66
CA PRO A 111 -12.49 18.65 1.32
C PRO A 111 -12.40 19.97 0.53
N SER A 112 -11.30 20.71 0.71
CA SER A 112 -11.01 21.96 -0.01
C SER A 112 -10.57 21.74 -1.47
N GLY A 113 -10.41 20.50 -1.91
CA GLY A 113 -9.92 20.11 -3.24
C GLY A 113 -8.40 20.02 -3.35
N GLY A 114 -7.66 20.29 -2.28
CA GLY A 114 -6.21 20.09 -2.26
C GLY A 114 -5.84 18.61 -2.28
N VAL A 115 -4.81 18.25 -3.04
CA VAL A 115 -4.29 16.88 -3.12
C VAL A 115 -2.87 16.83 -2.57
N GLN A 116 -2.58 15.82 -1.74
CA GLN A 116 -1.26 15.61 -1.15
C GLN A 116 -0.88 14.14 -1.15
N THR A 117 0.38 13.85 -1.54
CA THR A 117 0.95 12.50 -1.44
C THR A 117 1.71 12.33 -0.13
N ILE A 118 1.50 11.21 0.54
CA ILE A 118 2.09 10.88 1.85
C ILE A 118 2.66 9.46 1.82
N PRO A 119 3.93 9.26 2.20
CA PRO A 119 4.92 10.29 2.53
C PRO A 119 5.31 11.15 1.30
N ALA A 120 5.64 12.42 1.53
CA ALA A 120 5.99 13.33 0.44
C ALA A 120 7.28 12.92 -0.26
N ASN A 121 7.29 12.91 -1.60
CA ASN A 121 8.45 12.64 -2.46
C ASN A 121 9.14 11.27 -2.23
N THR A 122 8.47 10.31 -1.60
CA THR A 122 9.03 8.97 -1.37
C THR A 122 7.92 7.92 -1.38
N TYR A 123 8.34 6.66 -1.44
CA TYR A 123 7.46 5.51 -1.39
C TYR A 123 7.79 4.64 -0.18
N LEU A 124 6.81 3.89 0.29
CA LEU A 124 6.97 2.89 1.33
C LEU A 124 7.14 1.50 0.69
N PRO A 125 8.04 0.65 1.21
CA PRO A 125 8.29 -0.67 0.63
C PRO A 125 7.20 -1.68 1.01
N MET A 126 6.83 -2.52 0.05
CA MET A 126 5.93 -3.66 0.20
C MET A 126 6.52 -4.89 -0.48
N VAL A 127 6.27 -6.08 0.06
CA VAL A 127 6.71 -7.35 -0.51
C VAL A 127 5.54 -8.31 -0.54
N ILE A 128 5.20 -8.79 -1.73
CA ILE A 128 4.18 -9.83 -1.93
C ILE A 128 4.93 -11.15 -2.15
N LYS A 129 4.69 -12.13 -1.28
CA LYS A 129 5.31 -13.45 -1.35
C LYS A 129 4.41 -14.44 -2.06
N THR A 130 5.01 -15.44 -2.71
CA THR A 130 4.28 -16.61 -3.20
C THR A 130 3.56 -17.33 -2.07
N LYS A 131 2.39 -17.89 -2.36
CA LYS A 131 1.64 -18.72 -1.40
C LYS A 131 2.46 -19.94 -0.98
N VAL A 132 2.55 -20.20 0.32
CA VAL A 132 3.19 -21.41 0.87
C VAL A 132 2.41 -22.64 0.39
N GLY A 133 3.08 -23.53 -0.35
CA GLY A 133 2.46 -24.73 -0.95
C GLY A 133 1.86 -24.55 -2.34
N GLY A 134 1.87 -23.33 -2.90
CA GLY A 134 1.55 -23.09 -4.31
C GLY A 134 2.81 -23.22 -5.17
N ARG A 135 2.71 -23.89 -6.32
CA ARG A 135 3.78 -23.81 -7.34
C ARG A 135 3.92 -22.33 -7.73
N ALA A 136 5.12 -21.77 -7.60
CA ALA A 136 5.42 -20.49 -8.23
C ALA A 136 5.13 -20.62 -9.72
N TYR A 137 4.38 -19.69 -10.32
CA TYR A 137 4.11 -19.69 -11.77
C TYR A 137 5.37 -19.65 -12.64
N ASN A 138 6.55 -19.37 -12.03
CA ASN A 138 7.86 -19.36 -12.68
C ASN A 138 8.75 -20.57 -12.33
N ALA A 139 8.22 -21.64 -11.70
CA ALA A 139 8.99 -22.86 -11.51
C ALA A 139 9.12 -23.60 -12.86
N PRO A 140 10.34 -23.92 -13.34
CA PRO A 140 10.49 -24.79 -14.51
C PRO A 140 9.74 -26.12 -14.26
N PRO A 141 9.14 -26.72 -15.30
CA PRO A 141 8.42 -27.97 -15.15
C PRO A 141 9.35 -29.04 -14.53
N PRO A 142 8.84 -29.91 -13.64
CA PRO A 142 9.63 -31.01 -13.14
C PRO A 142 10.09 -31.87 -14.33
N THR A 143 11.39 -32.06 -14.45
CA THR A 143 11.99 -33.07 -15.33
C THR A 143 11.62 -34.44 -14.77
N GLU A 144 10.78 -35.17 -15.49
CA GLU A 144 10.64 -36.63 -15.35
C GLU A 144 11.89 -37.37 -15.83
#